data_AF-A0A1Y2IJ68-F1
#
_entry.id   AF-A0A1Y2IJ68-F1
#
_cell.length_a   1.000
_cell.length_b   1.000
_cell.length_c   1.000
_cell.angle_alpha   90.00
_cell.angle_beta   90.00
_cell.angle_gamma   90.00
#
_symmetry.space_group_name_H-M   'P 1'
#
loop_
_entity.id
_entity.type
_entity.pdbx_description
1 polymer ?
#
loop_
_entity_poly.entity_id
_entity_poly.type
_entity_poly.pdbx_seq_one_letter_code
_entity_poly.pdbx_strand_id
1 'polypeptide(L)'
;MPRPLLFRYSSASTPQYDNVRAGIDVYVRDSIVGPDSGGVSVFSHKPPTWADVDTWVLPTSAPLIPGLRVLNTHGSHWIIAPSEEMSLDQFKSHLSVLNLQSSRCSDIIASGRLQPADHPPALQTESCHYLREVRFLYPGLVFIAQSRVPIPSWNNNDYEYVATLAQSLENNSVDVISLIWDPADPQDGWTRDRVFTAHAVITYIEWEQVRAQESGDEDIEADVMNDNGYLRAVFKLRVDGNPVLIASPRLSQLLYRKGP
;
A
#
# COMPACT_ATOMS: atom_id res chain seq x y z
N MET A 1 -2.86 -17.96 -13.78
CA MET A 1 -3.00 -18.74 -12.53
C MET A 1 -4.46 -18.70 -12.09
N PRO A 2 -5.01 -19.78 -11.51
CA PRO A 2 -6.33 -19.73 -10.89
C PRO A 2 -6.33 -18.75 -9.70
N ARG A 3 -7.45 -18.09 -9.45
CA ARG A 3 -7.61 -17.15 -8.32
C ARG A 3 -7.53 -17.94 -6.99
N PRO A 4 -6.66 -17.55 -6.04
CA PRO A 4 -6.60 -18.20 -4.72
C PRO A 4 -7.81 -17.79 -3.85
N LEU A 5 -7.85 -18.29 -2.62
CA LEU A 5 -8.64 -17.64 -1.57
C LEU A 5 -8.11 -16.22 -1.38
N LEU A 6 -9.01 -15.27 -1.21
CA LEU A 6 -8.65 -13.86 -1.05
C LEU A 6 -9.04 -13.38 0.33
N PHE A 7 -8.05 -12.90 1.08
CA PHE A 7 -8.16 -12.41 2.44
C PHE A 7 -8.19 -10.88 2.44
N ARG A 8 -9.01 -10.30 3.31
CA ARG A 8 -9.10 -8.85 3.52
C ARG A 8 -9.35 -8.55 4.99
N TYR A 9 -8.59 -7.62 5.55
CA TYR A 9 -8.86 -7.09 6.88
C TYR A 9 -9.97 -6.05 6.82
N SER A 10 -10.92 -6.10 7.75
CA SER A 10 -11.94 -5.08 7.88
C SER A 10 -12.44 -4.99 9.34
N SER A 11 -13.72 -4.76 9.55
CA SER A 11 -14.35 -4.87 10.85
C SER A 11 -14.94 -6.27 11.06
N ALA A 12 -15.29 -6.57 12.30
CA ALA A 12 -16.10 -7.74 12.61
C ALA A 12 -17.41 -7.76 11.80
N SER A 13 -18.06 -6.64 11.47
CA SER A 13 -19.41 -6.65 10.89
C SER A 13 -19.48 -6.82 9.37
N THR A 14 -18.47 -6.41 8.62
CA THR A 14 -18.49 -6.45 7.14
C THR A 14 -17.07 -6.41 6.56
N PRO A 15 -16.81 -7.03 5.39
CA PRO A 15 -15.51 -6.94 4.70
C PRO A 15 -15.23 -5.58 4.05
N GLN A 16 -16.25 -4.75 3.83
CA GLN A 16 -16.14 -3.39 3.26
C GLN A 16 -15.32 -3.34 1.95
N TYR A 17 -15.64 -4.20 0.98
CA TYR A 17 -15.03 -4.12 -0.35
C TYR A 17 -15.36 -2.79 -1.05
N ASP A 18 -16.56 -2.27 -0.82
CA ASP A 18 -17.10 -1.04 -1.39
C ASP A 18 -16.57 0.26 -0.76
N ASN A 19 -15.77 0.17 0.31
CA ASN A 19 -15.12 1.33 0.92
C ASN A 19 -13.88 1.78 0.12
N VAL A 20 -14.09 2.14 -1.15
CA VAL A 20 -13.05 2.55 -2.10
C VAL A 20 -12.73 4.02 -1.96
N ARG A 21 -11.44 4.36 -1.79
CA ARG A 21 -10.93 5.73 -1.69
C ARG A 21 -10.39 6.22 -3.04
N ALA A 22 -10.98 7.28 -3.59
CA ALA A 22 -10.46 7.94 -4.79
C ALA A 22 -9.08 8.56 -4.49
N GLY A 23 -8.14 8.45 -5.44
CA GLY A 23 -6.76 8.91 -5.32
C GLY A 23 -5.83 7.98 -4.53
N ILE A 24 -6.37 7.00 -3.77
CA ILE A 24 -5.59 6.01 -3.00
C ILE A 24 -5.81 4.61 -3.58
N ASP A 25 -7.06 4.15 -3.58
CA ASP A 25 -7.44 2.83 -4.12
C ASP A 25 -7.55 2.84 -5.63
N VAL A 26 -8.16 3.90 -6.15
CA VAL A 26 -8.33 4.07 -7.58
C VAL A 26 -8.03 5.50 -8.02
N TYR A 27 -7.41 5.64 -9.19
CA TYR A 27 -7.38 6.89 -9.95
C TYR A 27 -8.76 7.13 -10.55
N VAL A 28 -9.27 8.35 -10.41
CA VAL A 28 -10.57 8.74 -10.95
C VAL A 28 -10.34 9.91 -11.88
N ARG A 29 -10.71 9.74 -13.15
CA ARG A 29 -10.63 10.78 -14.17
C ARG A 29 -12.02 11.00 -14.75
N ASP A 30 -12.48 12.25 -14.74
CA ASP A 30 -13.81 12.62 -15.25
C ASP A 30 -14.94 11.77 -14.64
N SER A 31 -14.83 11.46 -13.33
CA SER A 31 -15.73 10.57 -12.58
C SER A 31 -15.77 9.09 -13.02
N ILE A 32 -14.84 8.68 -13.88
CA ILE A 32 -14.68 7.31 -14.38
C ILE A 32 -13.48 6.63 -13.72
N VAL A 33 -13.64 5.34 -13.43
CA VAL A 33 -12.58 4.40 -13.10
C VAL A 33 -12.45 3.39 -14.23
N GLY A 34 -11.22 2.98 -14.54
CA GLY A 34 -10.92 2.10 -15.67
C GLY A 34 -10.12 0.89 -15.25
N PRO A 35 -9.80 -0.01 -16.20
CA PRO A 35 -9.09 -1.25 -15.87
C PRO A 35 -7.77 -1.02 -15.13
N ASP A 36 -7.02 0.01 -15.52
CA ASP A 36 -5.67 0.29 -15.01
C ASP A 36 -5.67 1.42 -13.98
N SER A 37 -6.84 1.74 -13.42
CA SER A 37 -6.97 2.79 -12.43
C SER A 37 -6.72 2.30 -11.00
N GLY A 38 -6.27 1.07 -10.77
CA GLY A 38 -6.10 0.49 -9.43
C GLY A 38 -7.28 -0.38 -8.99
N GLY A 39 -7.44 -0.56 -7.68
CA GLY A 39 -8.45 -1.44 -7.12
C GLY A 39 -8.32 -1.67 -5.62
N VAL A 40 -9.14 -2.58 -5.11
CA VAL A 40 -9.22 -2.92 -3.69
C VAL A 40 -8.23 -4.03 -3.36
N SER A 41 -7.32 -3.77 -2.40
CA SER A 41 -6.34 -4.75 -1.92
C SER A 41 -6.99 -5.96 -1.25
N VAL A 42 -6.52 -7.13 -1.66
CA VAL A 42 -6.81 -8.45 -1.11
C VAL A 42 -5.53 -9.31 -1.16
N PHE A 43 -5.46 -10.36 -0.36
CA PHE A 43 -4.22 -11.12 -0.18
C PHE A 43 -4.46 -12.61 -0.36
N SER A 44 -3.48 -13.36 -0.87
CA SER A 44 -3.58 -14.81 -1.05
C SER A 44 -3.40 -15.60 0.24
N HIS A 45 -3.04 -14.93 1.34
CA HIS A 45 -2.89 -15.51 2.67
C HIS A 45 -3.41 -14.51 3.71
N LYS A 46 -3.65 -15.00 4.93
CA LYS A 46 -3.97 -14.15 6.08
C LYS A 46 -2.67 -13.75 6.80
N PRO A 47 -2.32 -12.46 6.87
CA PRO A 47 -1.21 -11.99 7.68
C PRO A 47 -1.35 -12.42 9.15
N PRO A 48 -0.27 -12.80 9.83
CA PRO A 48 -0.31 -13.28 11.22
C PRO A 48 -0.82 -12.21 12.20
N THR A 49 -0.66 -10.94 11.85
CA THR A 49 -1.09 -9.79 12.66
C THR A 49 -2.60 -9.51 12.55
N TRP A 50 -3.33 -10.24 11.71
CA TRP A 50 -4.76 -10.04 11.51
C TRP A 50 -5.57 -11.01 12.36
N ALA A 51 -6.48 -10.46 13.17
CA ALA A 51 -7.43 -11.23 13.96
C ALA A 51 -8.44 -11.95 13.05
N ASP A 52 -8.76 -13.21 13.38
CA ASP A 52 -9.67 -14.03 12.57
C ASP A 52 -11.10 -13.47 12.51
N VAL A 53 -11.51 -12.76 13.57
CA VAL A 53 -12.84 -12.14 13.69
C VAL A 53 -13.00 -10.90 12.80
N ASP A 54 -11.90 -10.23 12.46
CA ASP A 54 -11.86 -9.03 11.63
C ASP A 54 -11.36 -9.32 10.20
N THR A 55 -11.03 -10.58 9.91
CA THR A 55 -10.56 -11.02 8.60
C THR A 55 -11.69 -11.68 7.84
N TRP A 56 -11.84 -11.30 6.57
CA TRP A 56 -12.82 -11.86 5.66
C TRP A 56 -12.16 -12.60 4.51
N VAL A 57 -12.83 -13.65 4.04
CA VAL A 57 -12.35 -14.49 2.96
C VAL A 57 -13.39 -14.51 1.84
N LEU A 58 -12.95 -14.15 0.63
CA LEU A 58 -13.68 -14.38 -0.60
C LEU A 58 -13.21 -15.72 -1.21
N PRO A 59 -14.08 -16.73 -1.30
CA PRO A 59 -13.69 -18.06 -1.74
C PRO A 59 -13.37 -18.09 -3.25
N THR A 60 -12.50 -19.01 -3.67
CA THR A 60 -12.11 -19.21 -5.08
C THR A 60 -13.31 -19.42 -6.01
N SER A 61 -14.41 -19.98 -5.51
CA SER A 61 -15.64 -20.24 -6.25
C SER A 61 -16.60 -19.05 -6.34
N ALA A 62 -16.40 -17.96 -5.58
CA ALA A 62 -17.32 -16.83 -5.57
C ALA A 62 -17.32 -16.11 -6.93
N PRO A 63 -18.44 -16.04 -7.66
CA PRO A 63 -18.46 -15.43 -8.99
C PRO A 63 -18.18 -13.93 -8.88
N LEU A 64 -17.25 -13.44 -9.71
CA LEU A 64 -17.05 -12.00 -9.85
C LEU A 64 -18.24 -11.39 -10.61
N ILE A 65 -18.63 -10.19 -10.18
CA ILE A 65 -19.64 -9.40 -10.89
C ILE A 65 -19.07 -8.97 -12.25
N PRO A 66 -19.83 -9.04 -13.35
CA PRO A 66 -19.41 -8.47 -14.64
C PRO A 66 -18.91 -7.03 -14.47
N GLY A 67 -17.81 -6.70 -15.14
CA GLY A 67 -17.13 -5.42 -14.94
C GLY A 67 -16.05 -5.43 -13.84
N LEU A 68 -15.88 -6.54 -13.10
CA LEU A 68 -14.77 -6.72 -12.16
C LEU A 68 -13.77 -7.78 -12.65
N ARG A 69 -12.48 -7.55 -12.37
CA ARG A 69 -11.40 -8.52 -12.54
C ARG A 69 -10.57 -8.64 -11.27
N VAL A 70 -9.87 -9.76 -11.14
CA VAL A 70 -8.91 -10.00 -10.07
C VAL A 70 -7.53 -10.19 -10.68
N LEU A 71 -6.55 -9.43 -10.20
CA LEU A 71 -5.18 -9.42 -10.71
C LEU A 71 -4.20 -9.69 -9.56
N ASN A 72 -3.20 -10.52 -9.80
CA ASN A 72 -2.03 -10.60 -8.92
C ASN A 72 -1.11 -9.44 -9.31
N THR A 73 -0.83 -8.52 -8.39
CA THR A 73 0.08 -7.42 -8.69
C THR A 73 1.48 -7.73 -8.19
N HIS A 74 1.61 -8.26 -6.96
CA HIS A 74 2.90 -8.42 -6.28
C HIS A 74 2.85 -9.64 -5.36
N GLY A 75 3.48 -10.76 -5.73
CA GLY A 75 3.58 -11.94 -4.85
C GLY A 75 2.24 -12.39 -4.26
N SER A 76 2.02 -12.09 -2.98
CA SER A 76 0.78 -12.38 -2.24
C SER A 76 -0.31 -11.32 -2.31
N HIS A 77 -0.02 -10.13 -2.83
CA HIS A 77 -0.98 -9.05 -3.00
C HIS A 77 -1.71 -9.18 -4.34
N TRP A 78 -3.03 -9.10 -4.24
CA TRP A 78 -3.97 -9.14 -5.33
C TRP A 78 -4.86 -7.90 -5.25
N ILE A 79 -5.43 -7.51 -6.38
CA ILE A 79 -6.43 -6.43 -6.43
C ILE A 79 -7.71 -6.93 -7.07
N ILE A 80 -8.84 -6.45 -6.55
CA ILE A 80 -10.13 -6.47 -7.24
C ILE A 80 -10.28 -5.11 -7.93
N ALA A 81 -10.24 -5.11 -9.26
CA ALA A 81 -10.18 -3.92 -10.10
C ALA A 81 -11.34 -3.90 -11.11
N PRO A 82 -11.67 -2.73 -11.70
CA PRO A 82 -12.55 -2.69 -12.87
C PRO A 82 -11.95 -3.53 -14.01
N SER A 83 -12.79 -4.19 -14.80
CA SER A 83 -12.39 -4.82 -16.07
C SER A 83 -12.71 -3.97 -17.29
N GLU A 84 -13.50 -2.92 -17.10
CA GLU A 84 -13.93 -1.95 -18.11
C GLU A 84 -14.15 -0.58 -17.44
N GLU A 85 -14.36 0.45 -18.24
CA GLU A 85 -14.68 1.80 -17.74
C GLU A 85 -16.07 1.84 -17.07
N MET A 86 -16.15 2.41 -15.88
CA MET A 86 -17.41 2.61 -15.15
C MET A 86 -17.31 3.80 -14.20
N SER A 87 -18.44 4.28 -13.69
CA SER A 87 -18.40 5.32 -12.66
C SER A 87 -17.86 4.76 -11.33
N LEU A 88 -17.30 5.63 -10.49
CA LEU A 88 -16.85 5.22 -9.15
C LEU A 88 -17.99 4.60 -8.32
N ASP A 89 -19.21 5.12 -8.44
CA ASP A 89 -20.37 4.60 -7.73
C ASP A 89 -20.79 3.23 -8.24
N GLN A 90 -20.72 2.99 -9.56
CA GLN A 90 -20.97 1.67 -10.14
C GLN A 90 -19.92 0.66 -9.66
N PHE A 91 -18.65 1.05 -9.62
CA PHE A 91 -17.58 0.19 -9.10
C PHE A 91 -17.82 -0.20 -7.63
N LYS A 92 -18.16 0.78 -6.78
CA LYS A 92 -18.53 0.54 -5.38
C LYS A 92 -19.75 -0.36 -5.26
N SER A 93 -20.78 -0.15 -6.10
CA SER A 93 -21.98 -0.98 -6.13
C SER A 93 -21.63 -2.44 -6.46
N HIS A 94 -20.82 -2.69 -7.48
CA HIS A 94 -20.37 -4.04 -7.84
C HIS A 94 -19.58 -4.70 -6.70
N LEU A 95 -18.68 -3.96 -6.05
CA LEU A 95 -17.91 -4.44 -4.90
C LEU A 95 -18.79 -4.77 -3.69
N SER A 96 -19.87 -4.03 -3.47
CA SER A 96 -20.77 -4.28 -2.35
C SER A 96 -21.45 -5.65 -2.42
N VAL A 97 -21.63 -6.20 -3.63
CA VAL A 97 -22.15 -7.57 -3.82
C VAL A 97 -21.16 -8.61 -3.30
N LEU A 98 -19.84 -8.36 -3.40
CA LEU A 98 -18.82 -9.27 -2.87
C LEU A 98 -18.83 -9.33 -1.34
N ASN A 99 -19.37 -8.30 -0.66
CA ASN A 99 -19.55 -8.35 0.79
C ASN A 99 -20.47 -9.52 1.21
N LEU A 100 -21.49 -9.81 0.40
CA LEU A 100 -22.46 -10.90 0.66
C LEU A 100 -21.89 -12.29 0.33
N GLN A 101 -20.87 -12.36 -0.52
CA GLN A 101 -20.23 -13.61 -0.93
C GLN A 101 -19.05 -14.02 -0.04
N SER A 102 -18.62 -13.11 0.84
CA SER A 102 -17.48 -13.33 1.73
C SER A 102 -17.93 -13.91 3.06
N SER A 103 -17.04 -14.65 3.71
CA SER A 103 -17.27 -15.21 5.04
C SER A 103 -16.14 -14.83 5.98
N ARG A 104 -16.45 -14.69 7.27
CA ARG A 104 -15.42 -14.42 8.28
C ARG A 104 -14.45 -15.58 8.36
N CYS A 105 -13.17 -15.26 8.56
CA CYS A 105 -12.12 -16.25 8.69
C CYS A 105 -12.37 -17.17 9.89
N SER A 106 -12.84 -16.63 11.02
CA SER A 106 -13.23 -17.41 12.21
C SER A 106 -14.22 -18.53 11.88
N ASP A 107 -15.22 -18.25 11.05
CA ASP A 107 -16.31 -19.18 10.75
C ASP A 107 -15.84 -20.29 9.79
N ILE A 108 -14.94 -19.94 8.86
CA ILE A 108 -14.33 -20.90 7.94
C ILE A 108 -13.37 -21.82 8.71
N ILE A 109 -12.55 -21.30 9.62
CA ILE A 109 -11.65 -22.08 10.47
C ILE A 109 -12.45 -23.03 11.35
N ALA A 110 -13.51 -22.54 12.03
CA ALA A 110 -14.36 -23.36 12.88
C ALA A 110 -15.03 -24.51 12.12
N SER A 111 -15.32 -24.31 10.83
CA SER A 111 -15.87 -25.35 9.95
C SER A 111 -14.83 -26.33 9.37
N GLY A 112 -13.54 -26.17 9.68
CA GLY A 112 -12.45 -27.02 9.17
C GLY A 112 -12.15 -26.83 7.68
N ARG A 113 -12.66 -25.76 7.06
CA ARG A 113 -12.51 -25.49 5.61
C ARG A 113 -11.26 -24.70 5.25
N LEU A 114 -10.54 -24.18 6.24
CA LEU A 114 -9.28 -23.48 6.07
C LEU A 114 -8.25 -24.05 7.04
N GLN A 115 -7.11 -24.48 6.51
CA GLN A 115 -5.94 -24.79 7.33
C GLN A 115 -5.13 -23.50 7.52
N PRO A 116 -4.51 -23.30 8.70
CA PRO A 116 -3.54 -22.23 8.88
C PRO A 116 -2.48 -22.34 7.78
N ALA A 117 -2.34 -21.31 6.96
CA ALA A 117 -1.30 -21.27 5.94
C ALA A 117 0.06 -21.05 6.60
N ASP A 118 1.12 -21.54 5.95
CA ASP A 118 2.48 -21.15 6.29
C ASP A 118 2.59 -19.63 6.19
N HIS A 119 3.10 -19.01 7.26
CA HIS A 119 3.30 -17.58 7.29
C HIS A 119 4.41 -17.19 6.31
N PRO A 120 4.27 -16.08 5.58
CA PRO A 120 5.40 -15.55 4.82
C PRO A 120 6.57 -15.27 5.79
N PRO A 121 7.82 -15.38 5.31
CA PRO A 121 8.97 -15.03 6.11
C PRO A 121 8.85 -13.59 6.63
N ALA A 122 9.31 -13.36 7.85
CA ALA A 122 9.34 -12.02 8.42
C ALA A 122 10.24 -11.10 7.57
N LEU A 123 9.78 -9.87 7.33
CA LEU A 123 10.59 -8.87 6.65
C LEU A 123 11.84 -8.55 7.48
N GLN A 124 13.00 -8.59 6.83
CA GLN A 124 14.25 -8.12 7.43
C GLN A 124 14.20 -6.59 7.53
N THR A 125 14.78 -6.03 8.60
CA THR A 125 14.83 -4.57 8.82
C THR A 125 15.81 -3.87 7.89
N GLU A 126 16.86 -4.58 7.48
CA GLU A 126 17.89 -4.09 6.57
C GLU A 126 17.77 -4.76 5.20
N SER A 127 18.21 -4.05 4.17
CA SER A 127 18.27 -4.55 2.79
C SER A 127 19.71 -4.90 2.44
N CYS A 128 19.90 -6.07 1.84
CA CYS A 128 21.17 -6.48 1.25
C CYS A 128 21.17 -6.31 -0.28
N HIS A 129 20.20 -5.57 -0.81
CA HIS A 129 20.03 -5.38 -2.24
C HIS A 129 21.25 -4.71 -2.88
N TYR A 130 21.58 -5.07 -4.12
CA TYR A 130 22.77 -4.54 -4.80
C TYR A 130 22.61 -3.07 -5.22
N LEU A 131 21.39 -2.66 -5.59
CA LEU A 131 21.05 -1.27 -5.88
C LEU A 131 21.01 -0.43 -4.61
N ARG A 132 21.68 0.72 -4.63
CA ARG A 132 21.72 1.65 -3.50
C ARG A 132 20.33 2.20 -3.19
N GLU A 133 19.57 2.55 -4.22
CA GLU A 133 18.23 3.14 -4.13
C GLU A 133 17.29 2.22 -3.35
N VAL A 134 17.35 0.92 -3.61
CA VAL A 134 16.56 -0.09 -2.88
C VAL A 134 16.99 -0.17 -1.42
N ARG A 135 18.31 -0.15 -1.14
CA ARG A 135 18.81 -0.18 0.25
C ARG A 135 18.36 1.01 1.09
N PHE A 136 18.12 2.16 0.47
CA PHE A 136 17.58 3.34 1.16
C PHE A 136 16.05 3.28 1.29
N LEU A 137 15.36 2.82 0.26
CA LEU A 137 13.89 2.77 0.23
C LEU A 137 13.32 1.68 1.14
N TYR A 138 13.89 0.48 1.04
CA TYR A 138 13.36 -0.72 1.67
C TYR A 138 13.20 -0.58 3.20
N PRO A 139 14.20 -0.09 3.97
CA PRO A 139 14.06 0.06 5.42
C PRO A 139 12.89 0.96 5.80
N GLY A 140 12.66 2.05 5.05
CA GLY A 140 11.54 2.95 5.28
C GLY A 140 10.18 2.27 5.08
N LEU A 141 10.03 1.48 4.01
CA LEU A 141 8.80 0.72 3.76
C LEU A 141 8.56 -0.36 4.82
N VAL A 142 9.61 -1.12 5.17
CA VAL A 142 9.53 -2.14 6.23
C VAL A 142 9.15 -1.53 7.56
N PHE A 143 9.80 -0.43 7.95
CA PHE A 143 9.52 0.26 9.19
C PHE A 143 8.06 0.70 9.26
N ILE A 144 7.53 1.34 8.23
CA ILE A 144 6.12 1.78 8.20
C ILE A 144 5.17 0.58 8.29
N ALA A 145 5.45 -0.50 7.56
CA ALA A 145 4.60 -1.68 7.57
C ALA A 145 4.60 -2.41 8.92
N GLN A 146 5.78 -2.58 9.55
CA GLN A 146 5.94 -3.31 10.81
C GLN A 146 5.50 -2.48 12.02
N SER A 147 5.94 -1.22 12.10
CA SER A 147 5.63 -0.32 13.22
C SER A 147 4.22 0.26 13.14
N ARG A 148 3.55 0.13 11.99
CA ARG A 148 2.21 0.67 11.71
C ARG A 148 2.07 2.14 12.12
N VAL A 149 3.07 2.94 11.76
CA VAL A 149 3.05 4.39 12.03
C VAL A 149 1.82 4.99 11.38
N PRO A 150 0.93 5.70 12.12
CA PRO A 150 -0.33 6.16 11.58
C PRO A 150 -0.18 7.08 10.37
N ILE A 151 -0.69 6.64 9.23
CA ILE A 151 -0.84 7.47 8.02
C ILE A 151 -2.33 7.78 7.81
N PRO A 152 -2.71 9.05 7.56
CA PRO A 152 -4.10 9.41 7.33
C PRO A 152 -4.79 8.53 6.29
N SER A 153 -6.02 8.12 6.61
CA SER A 153 -6.85 7.24 5.79
C SER A 153 -6.35 5.80 5.61
N TRP A 154 -5.17 5.43 6.11
CA TRP A 154 -4.65 4.05 5.99
C TRP A 154 -5.32 3.08 6.98
N ASN A 155 -5.42 1.82 6.56
CA ASN A 155 -5.92 0.68 7.33
C ASN A 155 -4.94 -0.51 7.26
N ASN A 156 -5.25 -1.64 7.91
CA ASN A 156 -4.34 -2.79 7.95
C ASN A 156 -4.01 -3.41 6.59
N ASN A 157 -4.88 -3.28 5.59
CA ASN A 157 -4.59 -3.74 4.23
C ASN A 157 -3.51 -2.87 3.57
N ASP A 158 -3.43 -1.60 3.94
CA ASP A 158 -2.47 -0.65 3.38
C ASP A 158 -1.06 -0.95 3.89
N TYR A 159 -0.90 -1.20 5.19
CA TYR A 159 0.39 -1.62 5.76
C TYR A 159 0.83 -2.98 5.21
N GLU A 160 -0.09 -3.92 5.02
CA GLU A 160 0.23 -5.22 4.42
C GLU A 160 0.63 -5.10 2.94
N TYR A 161 0.00 -4.18 2.20
CA TYR A 161 0.39 -3.90 0.83
C TYR A 161 1.80 -3.30 0.78
N VAL A 162 2.15 -2.36 1.68
CA VAL A 162 3.51 -1.82 1.78
C VAL A 162 4.53 -2.90 2.16
N ALA A 163 4.18 -3.82 3.08
CA ALA A 163 5.02 -4.99 3.38
C ALA A 163 5.29 -5.83 2.12
N THR A 164 4.25 -6.11 1.34
CA THR A 164 4.38 -6.86 0.09
C THR A 164 5.21 -6.12 -0.95
N LEU A 165 5.06 -4.80 -1.04
CA LEU A 165 5.82 -3.94 -1.95
C LEU A 165 7.31 -3.92 -1.57
N ALA A 166 7.63 -3.79 -0.28
CA ALA A 166 9.00 -3.88 0.23
C ALA A 166 9.65 -5.22 -0.13
N GLN A 167 8.95 -6.33 0.09
CA GLN A 167 9.46 -7.65 -0.27
C GLN A 167 9.68 -7.81 -1.78
N SER A 168 8.80 -7.21 -2.59
CA SER A 168 8.88 -7.26 -4.05
C SER A 168 10.01 -6.40 -4.62
N LEU A 169 10.38 -5.32 -3.92
CA LEU A 169 11.59 -4.57 -4.22
C LEU A 169 12.85 -5.37 -3.91
N GLU A 170 12.93 -5.96 -2.71
CA GLU A 170 14.11 -6.71 -2.28
C GLU A 170 14.40 -7.92 -3.18
N ASN A 171 13.36 -8.53 -3.77
CA ASN A 171 13.52 -9.68 -4.65
C ASN A 171 13.53 -9.34 -6.16
N ASN A 172 13.60 -8.05 -6.53
CA ASN A 172 13.56 -7.55 -7.92
C ASN A 172 12.27 -7.87 -8.71
N SER A 173 11.16 -8.21 -8.03
CA SER A 173 9.84 -8.36 -8.70
C SER A 173 9.22 -7.01 -9.04
N VAL A 174 9.63 -5.94 -8.34
CA VAL A 174 9.28 -4.54 -8.63
C VAL A 174 10.55 -3.76 -8.87
N ASP A 175 10.61 -3.05 -10.00
CA ASP A 175 11.70 -2.13 -10.30
C ASP A 175 11.53 -0.86 -9.47
N VAL A 176 12.58 -0.43 -8.77
CA VAL A 176 12.59 0.82 -7.99
C VAL A 176 12.24 2.04 -8.85
N ILE A 177 12.59 2.04 -10.14
CA ILE A 177 12.26 3.13 -11.07
C ILE A 177 10.74 3.27 -11.24
N SER A 178 9.99 2.17 -11.17
CA SER A 178 8.52 2.20 -11.27
C SER A 178 7.86 2.94 -10.10
N LEU A 179 8.56 3.11 -8.98
CA LEU A 179 8.09 3.77 -7.76
C LEU A 179 8.45 5.25 -7.68
N ILE A 180 9.28 5.73 -8.60
CA ILE A 180 9.65 7.14 -8.66
C ILE A 180 8.47 7.92 -9.24
N TRP A 181 8.06 8.99 -8.56
CA TRP A 181 6.99 9.85 -9.04
C TRP A 181 7.39 10.57 -10.33
N ASP A 182 6.62 10.42 -11.41
CA ASP A 182 6.88 11.14 -12.66
C ASP A 182 5.63 11.84 -13.19
N PRO A 183 5.49 13.16 -13.05
CA PRO A 183 4.30 13.87 -13.53
C PRO A 183 4.16 13.86 -15.06
N ALA A 184 5.20 13.47 -15.81
CA ALA A 184 5.12 13.32 -17.26
C ALA A 184 4.43 12.01 -17.68
N ASP A 185 4.21 11.07 -16.76
CA ASP A 185 3.59 9.79 -17.09
C ASP A 185 2.09 9.90 -17.35
N PRO A 186 1.52 8.98 -18.16
CA PRO A 186 0.07 8.85 -18.28
C PRO A 186 -0.57 8.71 -16.89
N GLN A 187 -1.70 9.40 -16.67
CA GLN A 187 -2.35 9.54 -15.36
C GLN A 187 -1.63 10.50 -14.38
N ASP A 188 -0.90 11.49 -14.89
CA ASP A 188 -0.25 12.55 -14.11
C ASP A 188 0.73 12.00 -13.06
N GLY A 189 1.43 10.90 -13.41
CA GLY A 189 2.36 10.21 -12.51
C GLY A 189 1.73 9.24 -11.53
N TRP A 190 0.39 9.13 -11.52
CA TRP A 190 -0.30 8.25 -10.59
C TRP A 190 -0.11 6.78 -10.96
N THR A 191 0.39 6.02 -10.00
CA THR A 191 0.14 4.58 -9.88
C THR A 191 -0.11 4.28 -8.40
N ARG A 192 -0.80 3.19 -8.11
CA ARG A 192 -1.00 2.77 -6.72
C ARG A 192 0.32 2.58 -5.99
N ASP A 193 1.29 1.89 -6.62
CA ASP A 193 2.60 1.64 -6.01
C ASP A 193 3.30 2.96 -5.64
N ARG A 194 3.29 3.95 -6.54
CA ARG A 194 3.89 5.28 -6.30
C ARG A 194 3.21 6.02 -5.16
N VAL A 195 1.88 6.01 -5.09
CA VAL A 195 1.14 6.70 -4.01
C VAL A 195 1.51 6.10 -2.66
N PHE A 196 1.51 4.77 -2.54
CA PHE A 196 1.81 4.12 -1.28
C PHE A 196 3.28 4.27 -0.89
N THR A 197 4.20 4.13 -1.83
CA THR A 197 5.62 4.40 -1.61
C THR A 197 5.83 5.85 -1.15
N ALA A 198 5.25 6.83 -1.84
CA ALA A 198 5.41 8.22 -1.48
C ALA A 198 4.87 8.52 -0.07
N HIS A 199 3.67 8.04 0.28
CA HIS A 199 3.11 8.19 1.64
C HIS A 199 4.02 7.54 2.69
N ALA A 200 4.42 6.28 2.50
CA ALA A 200 5.27 5.56 3.46
C ALA A 200 6.61 6.27 3.65
N VAL A 201 7.30 6.62 2.56
CA VAL A 201 8.62 7.24 2.62
C VAL A 201 8.56 8.63 3.25
N ILE A 202 7.54 9.43 2.93
CA ILE A 202 7.33 10.73 3.57
C ILE A 202 7.16 10.57 5.08
N THR A 203 6.30 9.65 5.51
CA THR A 203 6.06 9.42 6.93
C THR A 203 7.30 8.88 7.64
N TYR A 204 8.06 8.01 6.97
CA TYR A 204 9.33 7.51 7.50
C TYR A 204 10.35 8.64 7.69
N ILE A 205 10.52 9.50 6.68
CA ILE A 205 11.40 10.68 6.73
C ILE A 205 11.00 11.60 7.90
N GLU A 206 9.70 11.88 8.08
CA GLU A 206 9.21 12.70 9.19
C GLU A 206 9.52 12.06 10.54
N TRP A 207 9.30 10.75 10.67
CA TRP A 207 9.59 10.00 11.89
C TRP A 207 11.09 9.99 12.22
N GLU A 208 11.95 9.65 11.25
CA GLU A 208 13.40 9.65 11.41
C GLU A 208 13.94 11.02 11.81
N GLN A 209 13.41 12.09 11.19
CA GLN A 209 13.83 13.45 11.52
C GLN A 209 13.53 13.80 12.98
N VAL A 210 12.34 13.44 13.48
CA VAL A 210 11.96 13.67 14.88
C VAL A 210 12.83 12.82 15.81
N ARG A 211 13.02 11.53 15.50
CA ARG A 211 13.89 10.62 16.27
C ARG A 211 15.32 11.18 16.40
N ALA A 212 15.89 11.66 15.29
CA ALA A 212 17.23 12.23 15.28
C ALA A 212 17.32 13.49 16.14
N GLN A 213 16.36 14.42 16.01
CA GLN A 213 16.32 15.64 16.83
C GLN A 213 16.15 15.35 18.33
N GLU A 214 15.34 14.36 18.68
CA GLU A 214 15.14 13.95 20.07
C GLU A 214 16.38 13.28 20.68
N SER A 215 17.32 12.80 19.87
CA SER A 215 18.59 12.25 20.36
C SER A 215 19.53 13.32 20.92
N GLY A 216 19.43 14.56 20.41
CA GLY A 216 20.35 15.65 20.73
C GLY A 216 21.79 15.44 20.23
N ASP A 217 22.00 14.47 19.33
CA ASP A 217 23.29 14.16 18.73
C ASP A 217 23.37 14.77 17.32
N GLU A 218 24.23 15.78 17.16
CA GLU A 218 24.41 16.52 15.90
C GLU A 218 24.88 15.62 14.75
N ASP A 219 25.66 14.56 15.05
CA ASP A 219 26.16 13.64 14.02
C ASP A 219 25.00 12.77 13.50
N ILE A 220 24.14 12.27 14.40
CA ILE A 220 22.93 11.51 14.03
C ILE A 220 21.97 12.39 13.21
N GLU A 221 21.78 13.65 13.63
CA GLU A 221 20.95 14.59 12.88
C GLU A 221 21.48 14.86 11.46
N ALA A 222 22.81 15.03 11.32
CA ALA A 222 23.44 15.24 10.03
C ALA A 222 23.31 14.03 9.10
N ASP A 223 23.53 12.82 9.61
CA ASP A 223 23.39 11.57 8.87
C ASP A 223 21.95 11.37 8.38
N VAL A 224 20.97 11.51 9.27
CA VAL A 224 19.54 11.39 8.92
C VAL A 224 19.13 12.47 7.93
N MET A 225 19.64 13.70 8.06
CA MET A 225 19.35 14.76 7.10
C MET A 225 19.90 14.44 5.71
N ASN A 226 21.09 13.86 5.62
CA ASN A 226 21.70 13.44 4.35
C ASN A 226 20.89 12.31 3.69
N ASP A 227 20.54 11.28 4.45
CA ASP A 227 19.77 10.13 3.98
C ASP A 227 18.36 10.54 3.52
N ASN A 228 17.69 11.37 4.32
CA ASN A 228 16.39 11.94 3.96
C ASN A 228 16.49 12.88 2.75
N GLY A 229 17.61 13.60 2.59
CA GLY A 229 17.90 14.40 1.41
C GLY A 229 17.99 13.54 0.15
N TYR A 230 18.69 12.42 0.23
CA TYR A 230 18.81 11.44 -0.85
C TYR A 230 17.45 10.83 -1.23
N LEU A 231 16.66 10.36 -0.26
CA LEU A 231 15.32 9.81 -0.50
C LEU A 231 14.41 10.82 -1.21
N ARG A 232 14.38 12.07 -0.75
CA ARG A 232 13.56 13.12 -1.38
C ARG A 232 13.96 13.40 -2.83
N ALA A 233 15.26 13.42 -3.11
CA ALA A 233 15.77 13.70 -4.45
C ALA A 233 15.49 12.53 -5.42
N VAL A 234 15.81 11.30 -5.02
CA VAL A 234 15.67 10.11 -5.86
C VAL A 234 14.20 9.82 -6.18
N PHE A 235 13.32 9.88 -5.19
CA PHE A 235 11.90 9.56 -5.37
C PHE A 235 11.06 10.75 -5.85
N LYS A 236 11.70 11.87 -6.21
CA LYS A 236 11.04 13.08 -6.70
C LYS A 236 9.91 13.55 -5.77
N LEU A 237 10.10 13.36 -4.46
CA LEU A 237 9.11 13.70 -3.42
C LEU A 237 9.00 15.21 -3.19
N ARG A 238 9.61 16.05 -4.03
CA ARG A 238 9.51 17.53 -4.00
C ARG A 238 8.94 18.11 -5.28
N VAL A 239 8.53 17.27 -6.23
CA VAL A 239 8.05 17.72 -7.54
C VAL A 239 6.61 18.19 -7.43
N ASP A 240 6.35 19.40 -7.94
CA ASP A 240 5.01 19.97 -8.04
C ASP A 240 4.07 19.01 -8.79
N GLY A 241 2.86 18.82 -8.25
CA GLY A 241 1.89 17.86 -8.79
C GLY A 241 1.95 16.48 -8.14
N ASN A 242 2.91 16.20 -7.24
CA ASN A 242 2.80 15.04 -6.36
C ASN A 242 1.66 15.27 -5.34
N PRO A 243 0.52 14.54 -5.44
CA PRO A 243 -0.67 14.79 -4.63
C PRO A 243 -0.41 14.54 -3.13
N VAL A 244 0.62 13.76 -2.81
CA VAL A 244 0.99 13.41 -1.44
C VAL A 244 1.57 14.62 -0.69
N LEU A 245 2.22 15.54 -1.40
CA LEU A 245 2.77 16.78 -0.82
C LEU A 245 1.70 17.79 -0.43
N ILE A 246 0.59 17.83 -1.18
CA ILE A 246 -0.51 18.78 -0.94
C ILE A 246 -1.26 18.41 0.35
N ALA A 247 -1.24 17.14 0.74
CA ALA A 247 -1.99 16.60 1.87
C ALA A 247 -1.23 16.61 3.23
N SER A 248 0.07 16.93 3.27
CA SER A 248 0.84 17.03 4.54
C SER A 248 1.27 18.48 4.83
N PRO A 249 0.49 19.25 5.62
CA PRO A 249 0.85 20.61 6.04
C PRO A 249 2.19 20.68 6.78
N ARG A 250 2.56 19.61 7.50
CA ARG A 250 3.83 19.51 8.26
C ARG A 250 5.04 19.43 7.33
N LEU A 251 4.94 18.69 6.22
CA LEU A 251 5.98 18.67 5.20
C LEU A 251 6.21 20.04 4.60
N SER A 252 5.17 20.79 4.25
CA SER A 252 5.35 22.15 3.73
C SER A 252 6.12 23.03 4.73
N GLN A 253 5.83 22.95 6.02
CA GLN A 253 6.57 23.73 7.03
C GLN A 253 8.03 23.30 7.19
N LEU A 254 8.33 21.99 7.08
CA LEU A 254 9.69 21.46 7.11
C LEU A 254 10.47 21.74 5.82
N LEU A 255 9.80 21.73 4.67
CA LEU A 255 10.39 22.02 3.35
C LEU A 255 10.70 23.51 3.16
N TYR A 256 9.94 24.40 3.81
CA TYR A 256 10.14 25.85 3.75
C TYR A 256 10.96 26.42 4.92
N ARG A 257 11.46 25.59 5.85
CA ARG A 257 12.61 25.99 6.68
C ARG A 257 13.83 26.07 5.77
N LYS A 258 14.00 27.24 5.14
CA LYS A 258 15.24 27.64 4.49
C LYS A 258 16.38 27.37 5.48
N GLY A 259 17.33 26.52 5.08
CA GLY A 259 18.62 26.49 5.74
C GLY A 259 19.23 27.91 5.73
N PRO A 260 19.96 28.30 6.78
CA PRO A 260 20.74 29.53 6.79
C PRO A 260 21.73 29.59 5.62
#